data_AF-A0A3D2X4A6-F1
#
_entry.id   AF-A0A3D2X4A6-F1
#
_cell.length_a   1.000
_cell.length_b   1.000
_cell.length_c   1.000
_cell.angle_alpha   90.00
_cell.angle_beta   90.00
_cell.angle_gamma   90.00
#
_symmetry.space_group_name_H-M   'P 1'
#
loop_
_entity.id
_entity.type
_entity.pdbx_description
1 polymer ?
#
loop_
_entity_poly.entity_id
_entity_poly.type
_entity_poly.pdbx_seq_one_letter_code
_entity_poly.pdbx_strand_id
1 'polypeptide(L)'
;MVKEWGKIRDNLRTLSEKLNKKIIFMEIGCRSAKGCASMPWDFMHMELERDEEEQAAFYESCLEVFFDEPWFYGIFWWDWSTVIYSTEEEAEKDVGFNIHRKMAEAVIKKWYQKE
;
A
#
# COMPACT_ATOMS: atom_id res chain seq x y z
N MET A 1 1.32 -2.58 12.20
CA MET A 1 1.90 -2.74 10.85
C MET A 1 3.36 -2.33 10.79
N VAL A 2 3.73 -1.08 11.15
CA VAL A 2 5.13 -0.58 11.15
C VAL A 2 6.15 -1.57 11.73
N LYS A 3 5.86 -2.16 12.90
CA LYS A 3 6.74 -3.18 13.52
C LYS A 3 6.99 -4.40 12.62
N GLU A 4 5.97 -4.88 11.91
CA GLU A 4 6.09 -6.05 11.02
C GLU A 4 6.79 -5.67 9.72
N TRP A 5 6.49 -4.49 9.17
CA TRP A 5 7.24 -3.91 8.06
C TRP A 5 8.72 -3.75 8.39
N GLY A 6 9.07 -3.33 9.60
CA GLY A 6 10.46 -3.20 10.04
C GLY A 6 11.26 -4.50 9.94
N LYS A 7 10.64 -5.65 10.27
CA LYS A 7 11.28 -6.97 10.10
C LYS A 7 11.54 -7.27 8.63
N ILE A 8 10.57 -6.98 7.76
CA ILE A 8 10.69 -7.17 6.31
C ILE A 8 11.79 -6.26 5.76
N ARG A 9 11.78 -4.98 6.13
CA ARG A 9 12.78 -3.98 5.78
C ARG A 9 14.19 -4.45 6.15
N ASP A 10 14.39 -4.92 7.37
CA ASP A 10 15.72 -5.35 7.84
C ASP A 10 16.25 -6.53 7.01
N ASN A 11 15.39 -7.50 6.69
CA ASN A 11 15.75 -8.63 5.82
C ASN A 11 16.09 -8.18 4.39
N LEU A 12 15.30 -7.27 3.83
CA LEU A 12 15.51 -6.75 2.48
C LEU A 12 16.76 -5.86 2.39
N ARG A 13 17.06 -5.07 3.42
CA ARG A 13 18.31 -4.31 3.53
C ARG A 13 19.51 -5.25 3.46
N THR A 14 19.53 -6.32 4.25
CA THR A 14 20.61 -7.32 4.21
C THR A 14 20.75 -7.95 2.83
N LEU A 15 19.64 -8.24 2.15
CA LEU A 15 19.67 -8.74 0.78
C LEU A 15 20.26 -7.72 -0.20
N SER A 16 19.83 -6.46 -0.09
CA SER A 16 20.31 -5.36 -0.94
C SER A 16 21.81 -5.14 -0.81
N GLU A 17 22.32 -5.11 0.42
CA GLU A 17 23.75 -4.98 0.74
C GLU A 17 24.54 -6.19 0.20
N LYS A 18 24.05 -7.42 0.44
CA LYS A 18 24.70 -8.65 -0.02
C LYS A 18 24.85 -8.72 -1.54
N LEU A 19 23.82 -8.28 -2.27
CA LEU A 19 23.81 -8.31 -3.74
C LEU A 19 24.41 -7.05 -4.36
N ASN A 20 24.64 -6.00 -3.57
CA ASN A 20 24.97 -4.66 -4.04
C ASN A 20 23.96 -4.16 -5.11
N LYS A 21 22.67 -4.38 -4.83
CA LYS A 21 21.55 -4.02 -5.71
C LYS A 21 20.44 -3.40 -4.88
N LYS A 22 19.91 -2.27 -5.34
CA LYS A 22 18.75 -1.65 -4.74
C LYS A 22 17.48 -2.43 -5.06
N ILE A 23 16.49 -2.30 -4.19
CA ILE A 23 15.24 -3.06 -4.25
C ILE A 23 14.10 -2.11 -4.60
N ILE A 24 13.20 -2.57 -5.47
CA ILE A 24 11.96 -1.90 -5.82
C ILE A 24 10.82 -2.90 -5.61
N PHE A 25 9.69 -2.44 -5.08
CA PHE A 25 8.48 -3.25 -5.06
C PHE A 25 7.75 -3.10 -6.37
N MET A 26 7.71 -4.19 -7.15
CA MET A 26 6.98 -4.24 -8.42
C MET A 26 5.48 -4.22 -8.22
N GLU A 27 5.00 -4.75 -7.08
CA GLU A 27 3.61 -4.72 -6.68
C GLU A 27 3.52 -4.63 -5.17
N ILE A 28 2.68 -3.73 -4.69
CA ILE A 28 2.20 -3.68 -3.30
C ILE A 28 0.89 -2.90 -3.30
N GLY A 29 -0.07 -3.40 -2.54
CA GLY A 29 -1.40 -2.81 -2.43
C GLY A 29 -2.16 -3.51 -1.32
N CYS A 30 -3.28 -2.93 -0.94
CA CYS A 30 -4.18 -3.53 0.03
C CYS A 30 -5.60 -3.11 -0.33
N ARG A 31 -6.56 -4.01 -0.15
CA ARG A 31 -7.98 -3.71 -0.36
C ARG A 31 -8.53 -2.87 0.79
N SER A 32 -9.57 -2.12 0.47
CA SER A 32 -10.37 -1.31 1.41
C SER A 32 -11.43 -2.16 2.12
N ALA A 33 -10.97 -3.24 2.74
CA ALA A 33 -11.80 -4.19 3.46
C ALA A 33 -11.10 -4.71 4.71
N LYS A 34 -11.92 -5.04 5.71
CA LYS A 34 -11.48 -5.41 7.04
C LYS A 34 -10.63 -6.67 7.06
N GLY A 35 -9.48 -6.60 7.70
CA GLY A 35 -8.49 -7.67 7.83
C GLY A 35 -7.56 -7.83 6.63
N CYS A 36 -7.78 -7.11 5.53
CA CYS A 36 -6.95 -7.22 4.33
C CYS A 36 -5.51 -6.77 4.55
N ALA A 37 -5.18 -5.94 5.55
CA ALA A 37 -3.79 -5.60 5.84
C ALA A 37 -2.97 -6.79 6.35
N SER A 38 -3.63 -7.83 6.89
CA SER A 38 -2.98 -9.08 7.30
C SER A 38 -2.78 -10.07 6.14
N MET A 39 -3.52 -9.88 5.04
CA MET A 39 -3.48 -10.67 3.83
C MET A 39 -3.60 -9.78 2.59
N PRO A 40 -2.67 -8.82 2.38
CA PRO A 40 -2.80 -7.77 1.38
C PRO A 40 -2.85 -8.29 -0.06
N TRP A 41 -2.45 -9.54 -0.28
CA TRP A 41 -2.54 -10.23 -1.57
C TRP A 41 -3.94 -10.81 -1.88
N ASP A 42 -4.87 -10.84 -0.92
CA ASP A 42 -6.16 -11.50 -1.13
C ASP A 42 -7.12 -10.68 -1.99
N PHE A 43 -7.44 -11.21 -3.16
CA PHE A 43 -8.43 -10.66 -4.09
C PHE A 43 -9.67 -11.56 -4.23
N MET A 44 -9.74 -12.66 -3.47
CA MET A 44 -10.79 -13.66 -3.63
C MET A 44 -12.00 -13.39 -2.71
N HIS A 45 -11.77 -12.93 -1.48
CA HIS A 45 -12.84 -12.73 -0.50
C HIS A 45 -13.45 -11.34 -0.61
N MET A 46 -14.40 -11.18 -1.54
CA MET A 46 -15.05 -9.90 -1.87
C MET A 46 -16.22 -9.56 -0.93
N GLU A 47 -16.59 -10.47 -0.03
CA GLU A 47 -17.68 -10.34 0.94
C GLU A 47 -17.28 -9.60 2.24
N LEU A 48 -16.00 -9.28 2.40
CA LEU A 48 -15.47 -8.61 3.59
C LEU A 48 -16.07 -7.20 3.75
N GLU A 49 -16.32 -6.81 4.99
CA GLU A 49 -16.81 -5.49 5.36
C GLU A 49 -15.83 -4.40 4.90
N ARG A 50 -16.35 -3.30 4.34
CA ARG A 50 -15.54 -2.16 3.90
C ARG A 50 -14.77 -1.55 5.07
N ASP A 51 -13.49 -1.30 4.85
CA ASP A 51 -12.62 -0.59 5.79
C ASP A 51 -11.53 0.18 5.03
N GLU A 52 -11.78 1.47 4.77
CA GLU A 52 -10.79 2.32 4.08
C GLU A 52 -9.73 2.89 5.02
N GLU A 53 -10.01 2.94 6.32
CA GLU A 53 -9.03 3.35 7.34
C GLU A 53 -7.91 2.32 7.43
N GLU A 54 -8.27 1.03 7.39
CA GLU A 54 -7.29 -0.07 7.34
C GLU A 54 -6.43 0.01 6.08
N GLN A 55 -7.03 0.29 4.91
CA GLN A 55 -6.28 0.53 3.67
C GLN A 55 -5.33 1.72 3.84
N ALA A 56 -5.80 2.87 4.31
CA ALA A 56 -4.96 4.05 4.51
C ALA A 56 -3.79 3.78 5.48
N ALA A 57 -4.05 3.07 6.58
CA ALA A 57 -3.04 2.70 7.57
C ALA A 57 -2.01 1.71 7.00
N PHE A 58 -2.41 0.80 6.10
CA PHE A 58 -1.47 -0.07 5.38
C PHE A 58 -0.48 0.75 4.55
N TYR A 59 -0.98 1.70 3.74
CA TYR A 59 -0.14 2.56 2.90
C TYR A 59 0.77 3.48 3.73
N GLU A 60 0.24 4.15 4.76
CA GLU A 60 1.03 5.03 5.64
C GLU A 60 2.15 4.24 6.31
N SER A 61 1.84 3.06 6.85
CA SER A 61 2.82 2.25 7.57
C SER A 61 3.92 1.66 6.69
N CYS A 62 3.62 1.37 5.41
CA CYS A 62 4.65 0.97 4.45
C CYS A 62 5.57 2.15 4.15
N LEU A 63 5.01 3.32 3.83
CA LEU A 63 5.80 4.50 3.50
C LEU A 63 6.66 4.96 4.68
N GLU A 64 6.12 4.96 5.90
CA GLU A 64 6.88 5.30 7.11
C GLU A 64 8.15 4.45 7.28
N VAL A 65 8.11 3.18 6.88
CA VAL A 65 9.23 2.25 7.08
C VAL A 65 10.25 2.28 5.95
N PHE A 66 9.81 2.51 4.71
CA PHE A 66 10.64 2.33 3.52
C PHE A 66 11.02 3.62 2.79
N PHE A 67 10.27 4.72 2.97
CA PHE A 67 10.40 5.91 2.11
C PHE A 67 11.80 6.53 2.13
N ASP A 68 12.43 6.62 3.30
CA ASP A 68 13.76 7.23 3.48
C ASP A 68 14.92 6.21 3.44
N GLU A 69 14.66 4.94 3.12
CA GLU A 69 15.70 3.91 3.08
C GLU A 69 16.56 4.04 1.79
N PRO A 70 17.88 4.30 1.90
CA PRO A 70 18.71 4.65 0.73
C PRO A 70 18.93 3.50 -0.27
N TRP A 71 18.66 2.27 0.15
CA TRP A 71 18.75 1.05 -0.66
C TRP A 71 17.41 0.70 -1.33
N PHE A 72 16.33 1.41 -1.00
CA PHE A 72 15.00 1.21 -1.56
C PHE A 72 14.73 2.23 -2.67
N TYR A 73 14.21 1.76 -3.80
CA TYR A 73 13.98 2.58 -5.00
C TYR A 73 12.52 2.98 -5.19
N GLY A 74 11.65 2.60 -4.27
CA GLY A 74 10.25 2.96 -4.30
C GLY A 74 9.35 1.80 -4.73
N ILE A 75 8.19 2.19 -5.24
CA ILE A 75 7.01 1.34 -5.25
C ILE A 75 6.22 1.55 -6.54
N PHE A 76 5.85 0.44 -7.17
CA PHE A 76 4.73 0.38 -8.11
C PHE A 76 3.48 -0.10 -7.34
N TRP A 77 2.52 0.81 -7.15
CA TRP A 77 1.30 0.53 -6.39
C TRP A 77 0.32 -0.30 -7.21
N TRP A 78 -0.24 -1.32 -6.55
CA TRP A 78 -1.38 -2.08 -7.04
C TRP A 78 -2.68 -1.51 -6.42
N ASP A 79 -3.61 -0.99 -7.20
CA ASP A 79 -3.56 -0.69 -8.62
C ASP A 79 -4.40 0.55 -8.95
N TRP A 80 -4.52 0.86 -10.23
CA TRP A 80 -5.42 1.88 -10.73
C TRP A 80 -6.23 1.32 -11.89
N SER A 81 -7.53 1.11 -11.67
CA SER A 81 -8.42 0.49 -12.65
C SER A 81 -8.62 1.40 -13.88
N THR A 82 -8.67 0.79 -15.07
CA THR A 82 -8.89 1.50 -16.35
C THR A 82 -10.32 2.01 -16.50
N VAL A 83 -11.27 1.29 -15.90
CA VAL A 83 -12.67 1.72 -15.72
C VAL A 83 -12.88 1.89 -14.23
N ILE A 84 -13.12 3.12 -13.81
CA ILE A 84 -13.24 3.48 -12.39
C ILE A 84 -14.49 4.34 -12.18
N TYR A 85 -15.07 4.25 -10.99
CA TYR A 85 -16.20 5.08 -10.59
C TYR A 85 -15.88 6.57 -10.63
N SER A 86 -16.94 7.39 -10.66
CA SER A 86 -16.82 8.84 -10.89
C SER A 86 -17.23 9.69 -9.69
N THR A 87 -17.96 9.12 -8.74
CA THR A 87 -18.50 9.82 -7.56
C THR A 87 -17.90 9.30 -6.25
N GLU A 88 -18.00 10.11 -5.19
CA GLU A 88 -17.61 9.69 -3.83
C GLU A 88 -18.55 8.60 -3.30
N GLU A 89 -19.86 8.68 -3.58
CA GLU A 89 -20.84 7.67 -3.17
C GLU A 89 -20.55 6.28 -3.78
N GLU A 90 -20.04 6.23 -5.01
CA GLU A 90 -19.60 4.97 -5.62
C GLU A 90 -18.29 4.47 -4.97
N ALA A 91 -17.36 5.37 -4.65
CA ALA A 91 -16.11 5.05 -3.95
C ALA A 91 -16.35 4.48 -2.54
N GLU A 92 -17.38 4.97 -1.85
CA GLU A 92 -17.84 4.49 -0.55
C GLU A 92 -18.39 3.06 -0.58
N LYS A 93 -18.68 2.52 -1.77
CA LYS A 93 -19.13 1.14 -1.96
C LYS A 93 -18.00 0.21 -2.43
N ASP A 94 -16.86 0.78 -2.83
CA ASP A 94 -15.76 0.00 -3.37
C ASP A 94 -14.88 -0.59 -2.26
N VAL A 95 -14.65 -1.90 -2.34
CA VAL A 95 -13.79 -2.70 -1.45
C VAL A 95 -12.55 -3.23 -2.17
N GLY A 96 -12.28 -2.71 -3.37
CA GLY A 96 -11.12 -3.07 -4.19
C GLY A 96 -9.81 -2.46 -3.70
N PHE A 97 -8.76 -2.71 -4.50
CA PHE A 97 -7.38 -2.26 -4.25
C PHE A 97 -7.16 -0.79 -4.55
N ASN A 98 -7.82 -0.26 -5.59
CA ASN A 98 -7.64 1.12 -5.99
C ASN A 98 -7.93 2.08 -4.82
N ILE A 99 -7.20 3.20 -4.80
CA ILE A 99 -7.27 4.19 -3.73
C ILE A 99 -8.06 5.44 -4.12
N HIS A 100 -8.55 5.52 -5.36
CA HIS A 100 -9.16 6.72 -5.93
C HIS A 100 -10.34 7.20 -5.08
N ARG A 101 -10.33 8.46 -4.64
CA ARG A 101 -11.31 9.09 -3.75
C ARG A 101 -11.46 8.41 -2.38
N LYS A 102 -10.47 7.60 -1.95
CA LYS A 102 -10.41 6.99 -0.61
C LYS A 102 -9.34 7.64 0.24
N MET A 103 -9.37 7.37 1.54
CA MET A 103 -8.38 7.89 2.50
C MET A 103 -6.92 7.58 2.12
N ALA A 104 -6.65 6.41 1.52
CA ALA A 104 -5.31 6.03 1.07
C ALA A 104 -4.75 6.94 -0.04
N GLU A 105 -5.59 7.58 -0.87
CA GLU A 105 -5.12 8.56 -1.86
C GLU A 105 -4.48 9.78 -1.19
N ALA A 106 -5.09 10.28 -0.12
CA ALA A 106 -4.55 11.41 0.63
C ALA A 106 -3.20 11.08 1.28
N VAL A 107 -3.05 9.85 1.78
CA VAL A 107 -1.78 9.31 2.30
C VAL A 107 -0.71 9.34 1.21
N ILE A 108 -0.97 8.74 0.04
CA ILE A 108 0.00 8.73 -1.06
C ILE A 108 0.40 10.14 -1.49
N LYS A 109 -0.58 11.04 -1.67
CA LYS A 109 -0.30 12.44 -2.03
C LYS A 109 0.61 13.13 -1.02
N LYS A 110 0.30 13.00 0.27
CA LYS A 110 1.10 13.58 1.36
C LYS A 110 2.56 13.13 1.30
N TRP A 111 2.81 11.82 1.12
CA TRP A 111 4.18 11.30 1.10
C TRP A 111 4.94 11.69 -0.17
N TYR A 112 4.31 11.60 -1.34
CA TYR A 112 4.99 11.88 -2.61
C TYR A 112 5.15 13.38 -2.89
N GLN A 113 4.57 14.23 -2.04
CA GLN A 113 4.80 15.69 -2.01
C GLN A 113 5.87 16.10 -1.00
N LYS A 114 6.40 15.19 -0.17
CA LYS A 114 7.57 15.48 0.65
C LYS A 114 8.78 15.63 -0.29
N GLU A 115 9.47 16.76 -0.18
CA GLU A 115 10.72 17.06 -0.89
C GLU A 115 11.87 16.17 -0.41
#